data_AF-A0A923YA62-F1
#
_entry.id   AF-A0A923YA62-F1
#
_cell.length_a   1.000
_cell.length_b   1.000
_cell.length_c   1.000
_cell.angle_alpha   90.00
_cell.angle_beta   90.00
_cell.angle_gamma   90.00
#
_symmetry.space_group_name_H-M   'P 1'
#
loop_
_entity.id
_entity.type
_entity.pdbx_description
1 polymer ?
#
loop_
_entity_poly.entity_id
_entity_poly.type
_entity_poly.pdbx_seq_one_letter_code
_entity_poly.pdbx_strand_id
1 'polypeptide(L)'
;MSNLRALAIVFVASVCSCSFAAAAQVNKCVIDGTVTYQTVPCPSGETRRAPTVDQLNAERQKKLRQSSDGLLTPTAPPPGGQRALNHAAQSGAVALDEKERLTSAVTPAAPRATTPRCDGRKYCSQMTSCAEAKYFLANCPGVKMDGDRNGIPCEQQWCGK
;
A
#
# COMPACT_ATOMS: atom_id res chain seq x y z
N MET A 1 -48.73 52.01 -19.43
CA MET A 1 -48.24 50.84 -20.19
C MET A 1 -47.00 50.18 -19.57
N SER A 2 -46.28 50.82 -18.63
CA SER A 2 -45.08 50.24 -17.99
C SER A 2 -45.35 49.18 -16.90
N ASN A 3 -46.54 49.19 -16.30
CA ASN A 3 -46.88 48.29 -15.17
C ASN A 3 -47.38 46.90 -15.61
N LEU A 4 -47.80 46.76 -16.87
CA LEU A 4 -48.28 45.48 -17.42
C LEU A 4 -47.12 44.57 -17.86
N ARG A 5 -45.97 45.17 -18.23
CA ARG A 5 -44.73 44.44 -18.56
C ARG A 5 -44.03 43.86 -17.34
N ALA A 6 -44.08 44.57 -16.21
CA ALA A 6 -43.52 44.07 -14.94
C ALA A 6 -44.28 42.84 -14.41
N LEU A 7 -45.60 42.81 -14.57
CA LEU A 7 -46.45 41.72 -14.09
C LEU A 7 -46.26 40.42 -14.89
N ALA A 8 -45.97 40.53 -16.20
CA ALA A 8 -45.69 39.37 -17.06
C ALA A 8 -44.35 38.68 -16.72
N ILE A 9 -43.34 39.43 -16.28
CA ILE A 9 -42.01 38.88 -15.96
C ILE A 9 -42.05 38.08 -14.64
N VAL A 10 -42.84 38.51 -13.66
CA VAL A 10 -43.00 37.78 -12.39
C VAL A 10 -43.77 36.47 -12.58
N PHE A 11 -44.73 36.43 -13.51
CA PHE A 11 -45.51 35.21 -13.79
C PHE A 11 -44.65 34.10 -14.43
N VAL A 12 -43.73 34.44 -15.34
CA VAL A 12 -42.86 33.46 -16.01
C VAL A 12 -41.88 32.80 -15.04
N ALA A 13 -41.42 33.50 -13.99
CA ALA A 13 -40.55 32.93 -12.97
C ALA A 13 -41.27 31.96 -12.01
N SER A 14 -42.59 32.10 -11.84
CA SER A 14 -43.38 31.27 -10.91
C SER A 14 -43.69 29.87 -11.45
N VAL A 15 -43.77 29.69 -12.78
CA VAL A 15 -44.17 28.42 -13.40
C VAL A 15 -43.01 27.47 -13.67
N CYS A 16 -41.75 27.91 -13.53
CA CYS A 16 -40.57 27.05 -13.72
C CYS A 16 -40.08 26.45 -12.40
N SER A 17 -41.01 25.95 -11.58
CA SER A 17 -40.69 25.03 -10.48
C SER A 17 -40.59 23.62 -11.04
N CYS A 18 -39.66 23.38 -11.97
CA CYS A 18 -39.33 22.02 -12.40
C CYS A 18 -38.67 21.33 -11.22
N SER A 19 -39.41 20.47 -10.52
CA SER A 19 -38.85 19.53 -9.56
C SER A 19 -37.74 18.76 -10.27
N PHE A 20 -36.49 18.98 -9.87
CA PHE A 20 -35.38 18.15 -10.31
C PHE A 20 -35.59 16.76 -9.73
N ALA A 21 -36.27 15.89 -10.47
CA ALA A 21 -36.29 14.47 -10.17
C ALA A 21 -34.85 13.98 -10.33
N ALA A 22 -34.20 13.66 -9.21
CA ALA A 22 -32.85 13.10 -9.20
C ALA A 22 -32.84 11.87 -10.11
N ALA A 23 -31.97 11.88 -11.12
CA ALA A 23 -31.78 10.75 -12.02
C ALA A 23 -31.36 9.53 -11.18
N ALA A 24 -32.26 8.56 -11.05
CA ALA A 24 -31.99 7.34 -10.30
C ALA A 24 -30.91 6.54 -11.04
N GLN A 25 -29.74 6.39 -10.42
CA GLN A 25 -28.68 5.51 -10.92
C GLN A 25 -29.22 4.07 -10.99
N VAL A 26 -29.32 3.53 -12.21
CA VAL A 26 -29.78 2.15 -12.44
C VAL A 26 -28.56 1.25 -12.53
N ASN A 27 -28.50 0.24 -11.66
CA ASN A 27 -27.45 -0.76 -11.62
C ASN A 27 -27.83 -1.95 -12.53
N LYS A 28 -26.89 -2.40 -13.36
CA LYS A 28 -27.01 -3.65 -14.11
C LYS A 28 -26.65 -4.82 -13.21
N CYS A 29 -27.59 -5.70 -12.96
CA CYS A 29 -27.43 -6.90 -12.15
C CYS A 29 -27.47 -8.14 -13.03
N VAL A 30 -26.60 -9.12 -12.75
CA VAL A 30 -26.63 -10.45 -13.38
C VAL A 30 -26.92 -11.46 -12.28
N ILE A 31 -28.08 -12.10 -12.31
CA ILE A 31 -28.55 -13.07 -11.31
C ILE A 31 -28.87 -14.36 -12.08
N ASP A 32 -28.16 -15.46 -11.79
CA ASP A 32 -28.32 -16.75 -12.48
C ASP A 32 -28.26 -16.65 -14.02
N GLY A 33 -27.39 -15.77 -14.54
CA GLY A 33 -27.23 -15.51 -15.97
C GLY A 33 -28.29 -14.57 -16.59
N THR A 34 -29.30 -14.15 -15.82
CA THR A 34 -30.33 -13.21 -16.27
C THR A 34 -29.93 -11.77 -15.94
N VAL A 35 -29.96 -10.89 -16.95
CA VAL A 35 -29.64 -9.47 -16.78
C VAL A 35 -30.89 -8.71 -16.32
N THR A 36 -30.84 -8.11 -15.13
CA THR A 36 -31.88 -7.24 -14.58
C THR A 36 -31.32 -5.85 -14.29
N TYR A 37 -32.17 -4.83 -14.29
CA TYR A 37 -31.77 -3.44 -14.05
C TYR A 37 -32.53 -2.94 -12.83
N GLN A 38 -31.80 -2.54 -11.78
CA GLN A 38 -32.39 -2.17 -10.49
C GLN A 38 -31.86 -0.81 -10.04
N THR A 39 -32.73 0.00 -9.45
CA THR A 39 -32.35 1.29 -8.85
C THR A 39 -31.69 1.13 -7.47
N VAL A 40 -31.77 -0.06 -6.87
CA VAL A 40 -31.04 -0.43 -5.65
C VAL A 40 -29.73 -1.12 -5.99
N PRO A 41 -28.72 -1.08 -5.11
CA PRO A 41 -27.52 -1.90 -5.25
C PRO A 41 -27.89 -3.37 -5.43
N CYS A 42 -27.28 -4.03 -6.43
CA CYS A 42 -27.59 -5.42 -6.72
C CYS A 42 -27.40 -6.28 -5.47
N PRO A 43 -28.35 -7.17 -5.13
CA PRO A 43 -28.13 -8.13 -4.07
C PRO A 43 -26.90 -8.96 -4.44
N SER A 44 -25.82 -8.81 -3.70
CA SER A 44 -24.60 -9.60 -3.86
C SER A 44 -24.86 -11.02 -3.34
N GLY A 45 -25.66 -11.78 -4.10
CA GLY A 45 -25.96 -13.20 -3.88
C GLY A 45 -24.80 -14.11 -4.27
N GLU A 46 -23.80 -13.57 -4.98
CA GLU A 46 -22.57 -14.28 -5.27
C GLU A 46 -21.56 -13.97 -4.18
N THR A 47 -21.40 -14.90 -3.23
CA THR A 47 -20.26 -14.87 -2.33
C THR A 47 -19.03 -14.79 -3.21
N ARG A 48 -18.32 -13.64 -3.20
CA ARG A 48 -17.07 -13.46 -3.91
C ARG A 48 -16.16 -14.59 -3.47
N ARG A 49 -16.08 -15.66 -4.26
CA ARG A 49 -15.20 -16.79 -3.94
C ARG A 49 -13.80 -16.24 -4.04
N ALA A 50 -13.18 -16.03 -2.89
CA ALA A 50 -11.78 -15.66 -2.85
C ALA A 50 -11.02 -16.75 -3.62
N PRO A 51 -10.22 -16.38 -4.63
CA PRO A 51 -9.42 -17.37 -5.35
C PRO A 51 -8.56 -18.12 -4.34
N THR A 52 -8.47 -19.44 -4.50
CA THR A 52 -7.62 -20.25 -3.62
C THR A 52 -6.15 -19.90 -3.88
N VAL A 53 -5.30 -20.13 -2.88
CA VAL A 53 -3.86 -19.91 -3.00
C VAL A 53 -3.28 -20.66 -4.21
N ASP A 54 -3.80 -21.85 -4.51
CA ASP A 54 -3.39 -22.63 -5.68
C ASP A 54 -3.76 -21.96 -7.01
N GLN A 55 -4.95 -21.34 -7.11
CA GLN A 55 -5.35 -20.58 -8.30
C GLN A 55 -4.46 -19.35 -8.51
N LEU A 56 -4.14 -18.62 -7.44
CA LEU A 56 -3.23 -17.48 -7.48
C LEU A 56 -1.81 -17.91 -7.90
N ASN A 57 -1.32 -19.04 -7.36
CA ASN A 57 0.00 -19.57 -7.70
C ASN A 57 0.08 -20.05 -9.15
N ALA A 58 -0.96 -20.73 -9.65
CA ALA A 58 -1.04 -21.18 -11.03
C ALA A 58 -1.06 -20.00 -12.02
N GLU A 59 -1.81 -18.93 -11.71
CA GLU A 59 -1.88 -17.74 -12.56
C GLU A 59 -0.55 -16.97 -12.57
N ARG A 60 0.12 -16.87 -11.41
CA ARG A 60 1.47 -16.29 -11.33
C ARG A 60 2.47 -17.04 -12.22
N GLN A 61 2.43 -18.38 -12.20
CA GLN A 61 3.29 -19.20 -13.05
C GLN A 61 2.98 -19.03 -14.55
N LYS A 62 1.70 -18.92 -14.92
CA LYS A 62 1.31 -18.63 -16.32
C LYS A 62 1.87 -17.28 -16.79
N LYS A 63 1.74 -16.23 -15.98
CA LYS A 63 2.31 -14.90 -16.30
C LYS A 63 3.83 -14.92 -16.45
N LEU A 64 4.53 -15.65 -15.59
CA LEU A 64 5.98 -15.80 -15.66
C LEU A 64 6.42 -16.50 -16.96
N ARG A 65 5.71 -17.55 -17.38
CA ARG A 65 5.99 -18.25 -18.64
C ARG A 65 5.72 -17.40 -19.87
N GLN A 66 4.65 -16.59 -19.84
CA GLN A 66 4.36 -15.65 -20.92
C GLN A 66 5.40 -14.53 -21.02
N SER A 67 5.99 -14.10 -19.90
CA SER A 67 7.09 -13.12 -19.91
C SER A 67 8.43 -13.68 -20.42
N SER A 68 8.65 -14.99 -20.36
CA SER A 68 9.86 -15.63 -20.88
C SER A 68 9.85 -15.87 -22.39
N ASP A 69 8.68 -15.88 -23.03
CA ASP A 69 8.56 -15.99 -24.50
C ASP A 69 8.82 -14.66 -25.25
N GLY A 70 9.06 -13.57 -24.52
CA GLY A 70 9.41 -12.26 -25.10
C GLY A 70 10.90 -12.01 -25.35
N LEU A 71 11.80 -12.95 -25.02
CA LEU A 71 13.24 -12.76 -25.19
C LEU A 71 13.95 -14.06 -25.53
N LEU A 72 13.67 -14.63 -26.70
CA LEU A 72 14.62 -15.49 -27.39
C LEU A 72 15.42 -14.64 -28.38
N THR A 73 16.40 -13.91 -27.86
CA THR A 73 17.65 -13.68 -28.59
C THR A 73 18.71 -14.52 -27.89
N PRO A 74 19.28 -15.56 -28.53
CA PRO A 74 20.32 -16.37 -27.93
C PRO A 74 21.63 -15.60 -27.99
N THR A 75 22.00 -14.93 -26.89
CA THR A 75 23.38 -14.44 -26.73
C THR A 75 24.12 -15.42 -25.83
N ALA A 76 25.10 -16.09 -26.41
CA ALA A 76 25.98 -17.04 -25.72
C ALA A 76 26.67 -16.41 -24.50
N PRO A 77 26.91 -17.16 -23.41
CA PRO A 77 27.70 -16.67 -22.29
C PRO A 77 29.19 -16.62 -22.65
N PRO A 78 29.95 -15.55 -22.28
CA PRO A 78 31.41 -15.58 -22.37
C PRO A 78 31.99 -16.54 -21.33
N PRO A 79 33.12 -17.22 -21.62
CA PRO A 79 33.77 -18.11 -20.68
C PRO A 79 34.69 -17.35 -19.71
N GLY A 80 34.59 -17.70 -18.43
CA GLY A 80 35.68 -17.62 -17.46
C GLY A 80 35.87 -16.31 -16.70
N GLY A 81 36.27 -16.44 -15.43
CA GLY A 81 37.02 -15.38 -14.74
C GLY A 81 36.52 -14.95 -13.36
N GLN A 82 36.56 -15.87 -12.40
CA GLN A 82 36.98 -15.65 -11.00
C GLN A 82 36.36 -14.50 -10.17
N ARG A 83 35.69 -14.95 -9.10
CA ARG A 83 35.41 -14.30 -7.82
C ARG A 83 36.62 -13.52 -7.27
N ALA A 84 36.48 -12.21 -7.09
CA ALA A 84 37.37 -11.40 -6.27
C ALA A 84 36.57 -10.53 -5.29
N LEU A 85 36.91 -10.71 -4.02
CA LEU A 85 36.34 -10.07 -2.84
C LEU A 85 36.78 -8.61 -2.79
N ASN A 86 35.84 -7.68 -2.90
CA ASN A 86 36.09 -6.27 -2.56
C ASN A 86 35.62 -6.01 -1.13
N HIS A 87 36.37 -6.54 -0.15
CA HIS A 87 36.42 -5.97 1.19
C HIS A 87 37.71 -5.15 1.28
N ALA A 88 37.70 -3.98 0.64
CA ALA A 88 38.72 -2.99 0.83
C ALA A 88 38.37 -2.18 2.08
N ALA A 89 39.23 -2.36 3.08
CA ALA A 89 39.33 -1.58 4.29
C ALA A 89 39.26 -0.08 4.02
N GLN A 90 38.42 0.62 4.79
CA GLN A 90 38.57 2.05 5.05
C GLN A 90 38.32 2.29 6.54
N SER A 91 39.30 1.91 7.35
CA SER A 91 39.48 2.47 8.68
C SER A 91 40.35 3.71 8.54
N GLY A 92 39.72 4.84 8.21
CA GLY A 92 40.33 6.15 8.32
C GLY A 92 40.42 6.54 9.78
N ALA A 93 41.60 6.36 10.38
CA ALA A 93 41.94 6.93 11.67
C ALA A 93 42.07 8.46 11.52
N VAL A 94 41.00 9.18 11.82
CA VAL A 94 41.07 10.61 12.12
C VAL A 94 41.40 10.73 13.60
N ALA A 95 42.65 11.10 13.89
CA ALA A 95 43.04 11.64 15.17
C ALA A 95 42.27 12.95 15.36
N LEU A 96 41.29 12.94 16.27
CA LEU A 96 40.58 14.13 16.70
C LEU A 96 40.60 14.18 18.23
N ASP A 97 41.06 15.32 18.68
CA ASP A 97 41.27 15.80 20.03
C ASP A 97 40.05 15.52 20.94
N GLU A 98 40.32 14.89 22.09
CA GLU A 98 39.35 14.43 23.10
C GLU A 98 38.59 15.60 23.78
N LYS A 99 38.95 16.87 23.54
CA LYS A 99 38.48 17.98 24.39
C LYS A 99 37.36 18.85 23.81
N GLU A 100 36.88 18.62 22.59
CA GLU A 100 35.75 19.40 22.06
C GLU A 100 34.67 18.57 21.35
N ARG A 101 34.42 17.35 21.85
CA ARG A 101 33.23 16.57 21.52
C ARG A 101 32.13 16.64 22.59
N LEU A 102 32.07 17.75 23.34
CA LEU A 102 31.03 17.94 24.37
C LEU A 102 29.88 18.87 23.96
N THR A 103 29.93 19.51 22.80
CA THR A 103 28.90 20.51 22.42
C THR A 103 28.54 20.52 20.93
N SER A 104 28.70 19.40 20.21
CA SER A 104 27.97 19.22 18.95
C SER A 104 26.59 18.67 19.27
N ALA A 105 25.66 19.58 19.52
CA ALA A 105 24.25 19.28 19.62
C ALA A 105 23.77 18.72 18.27
N VAL A 106 23.94 17.41 18.06
CA VAL A 106 23.03 16.64 17.22
C VAL A 106 21.69 16.74 17.92
N THR A 107 20.89 17.73 17.52
CA THR A 107 19.45 17.66 17.71
C THR A 107 19.06 16.27 17.19
N PRO A 108 18.49 15.36 18.02
CA PRO A 108 17.92 14.16 17.46
C PRO A 108 16.84 14.65 16.51
N ALA A 109 17.11 14.55 15.20
CA ALA A 109 16.11 14.81 14.19
C ALA A 109 14.93 13.94 14.60
N ALA A 110 13.88 14.58 15.11
CA ALA A 110 12.70 13.89 15.60
C ALA A 110 12.35 12.84 14.55
N PRO A 111 12.18 11.55 14.93
CA PRO A 111 12.00 10.49 13.96
C PRO A 111 10.88 10.94 13.05
N ARG A 112 11.22 11.20 11.78
CA ARG A 112 10.27 11.68 10.79
C ARG A 112 9.17 10.63 10.81
N ALA A 113 8.00 11.00 11.33
CA ALA A 113 6.89 10.10 11.58
C ALA A 113 6.33 9.64 10.24
N THR A 114 7.09 8.76 9.60
CA THR A 114 6.67 8.00 8.44
C THR A 114 5.77 6.93 8.99
N THR A 115 4.53 6.92 8.53
CA THR A 115 3.60 5.86 8.90
C THR A 115 4.22 4.54 8.45
N PRO A 116 4.50 3.60 9.37
CA PRO A 116 5.09 2.33 9.00
C PRO A 116 4.16 1.62 8.02
N ARG A 117 4.72 1.03 6.96
CA ARG A 117 3.99 0.27 5.95
C ARG A 117 4.58 -1.13 5.87
N CYS A 118 3.74 -2.10 5.51
CA CYS A 118 4.20 -3.46 5.27
C CYS A 118 5.04 -3.50 3.99
N ASP A 119 6.35 -3.41 4.16
CA ASP A 119 7.39 -3.37 3.12
C ASP A 119 8.11 -4.73 2.96
N GLY A 120 7.61 -5.76 3.67
CA GLY A 120 8.18 -7.10 3.65
C GLY A 120 9.22 -7.35 4.75
N ARG A 121 9.45 -6.38 5.65
CA ARG A 121 10.27 -6.62 6.85
C ARG A 121 9.61 -7.62 7.78
N LYS A 122 10.43 -8.52 8.34
CA LYS A 122 9.96 -9.66 9.16
C LYS A 122 10.69 -9.86 10.47
N TYR A 123 11.90 -9.33 10.61
CA TYR A 123 12.79 -9.61 11.74
C TYR A 123 13.13 -8.34 12.53
N CYS A 124 13.51 -8.51 13.79
CA CYS A 124 13.78 -7.40 14.72
C CYS A 124 14.93 -6.50 14.30
N SER A 125 15.97 -7.04 13.67
CA SER A 125 17.11 -6.26 13.18
C SER A 125 16.74 -5.24 12.09
N GLN A 126 15.54 -5.34 11.53
CA GLN A 126 15.04 -4.44 10.49
C GLN A 126 14.13 -3.35 11.06
N MET A 127 13.71 -3.45 12.32
CA MET A 127 12.91 -2.43 13.00
C MET A 127 13.82 -1.36 13.60
N THR A 128 13.26 -0.20 13.94
CA THR A 128 14.00 0.91 14.55
C THR A 128 13.46 1.29 15.94
N SER A 129 12.32 0.75 16.33
CA SER A 129 11.68 1.03 17.62
C SER A 129 10.68 -0.04 18.04
N CYS A 130 10.35 -0.06 19.34
CA CYS A 130 9.33 -0.96 19.89
C CYS A 130 7.93 -0.65 19.34
N ALA A 131 7.60 0.64 19.18
CA ALA A 131 6.32 1.07 18.63
C ALA A 131 6.15 0.61 17.17
N GLU A 132 7.22 0.71 16.37
CA GLU A 132 7.23 0.19 15.00
C GLU A 132 7.09 -1.33 14.98
N ALA A 133 7.85 -2.06 15.80
CA ALA A 133 7.74 -3.52 15.90
C ALA A 133 6.31 -3.96 16.27
N LYS A 134 5.68 -3.30 17.24
CA LYS A 134 4.27 -3.54 17.61
C LYS A 134 3.31 -3.27 16.47
N TYR A 135 3.53 -2.20 15.70
CA TYR A 135 2.73 -1.93 14.51
C TYR A 135 2.85 -3.07 13.49
N PHE A 136 4.07 -3.53 13.20
CA PHE A 136 4.27 -4.61 12.23
C PHE A 136 3.67 -5.94 12.71
N LEU A 137 3.75 -6.25 14.00
CA LEU A 137 3.10 -7.44 14.59
C LEU A 137 1.58 -7.42 14.39
N ALA A 138 0.94 -6.27 14.57
CA ALA A 138 -0.51 -6.13 14.48
C ALA A 138 -1.03 -5.95 13.04
N ASN A 139 -0.24 -5.35 12.15
CA ASN A 139 -0.73 -4.88 10.83
C ASN A 139 -0.13 -5.62 9.63
N CYS A 140 1.00 -6.33 9.79
CA CYS A 140 1.71 -6.92 8.66
C CYS A 140 1.71 -8.46 8.70
N PRO A 141 1.36 -9.13 7.59
CA PRO A 141 1.32 -10.58 7.55
C PRO A 141 2.73 -11.20 7.50
N GLY A 142 2.89 -12.35 8.16
CA GLY A 142 4.10 -13.19 8.04
C GLY A 142 5.35 -12.63 8.70
N VAL A 143 5.19 -11.72 9.67
CA VAL A 143 6.27 -11.24 10.53
C VAL A 143 6.73 -12.32 11.52
N LYS A 144 8.02 -12.31 11.86
CA LYS A 144 8.69 -13.31 12.72
C LYS A 144 9.52 -12.61 13.79
N MET A 145 8.84 -11.84 14.63
CA MET A 145 9.46 -10.98 15.64
C MET A 145 8.99 -11.21 17.07
N ASP A 146 7.88 -11.93 17.24
CA ASP A 146 7.31 -12.38 18.51
C ASP A 146 7.43 -13.91 18.54
N GLY A 147 8.51 -14.38 19.16
CA GLY A 147 8.91 -15.80 19.10
C GLY A 147 8.12 -16.67 20.07
N ASP A 148 7.81 -16.16 21.26
CA ASP A 148 7.06 -16.83 22.31
C ASP A 148 5.55 -16.54 22.23
N ARG A 149 5.13 -15.59 21.39
CA ARG A 149 3.73 -15.20 21.12
C ARG A 149 3.06 -14.56 22.33
N ASN A 150 3.83 -13.80 23.10
CA ASN A 150 3.33 -13.06 24.25
C ASN A 150 2.78 -11.66 23.87
N GLY A 151 2.87 -11.27 22.59
CA GLY A 151 2.42 -9.97 22.08
C GLY A 151 3.45 -8.84 22.21
N ILE A 152 4.67 -9.15 22.68
CA ILE A 152 5.80 -8.24 22.83
C ILE A 152 6.84 -8.60 21.77
N PRO A 153 6.85 -7.93 20.61
CA PRO A 153 7.84 -8.22 19.59
C PRO A 153 9.21 -7.67 20.00
N CYS A 154 10.29 -8.35 19.60
CA CYS A 154 11.65 -7.85 19.72
C CYS A 154 12.09 -7.43 21.14
N GLU A 155 11.72 -8.22 22.15
CA GLU A 155 12.12 -8.00 23.55
C GLU A 155 13.62 -7.73 23.71
N GLN A 156 14.47 -8.49 23.02
CA GLN A 156 15.93 -8.37 23.18
C GLN A 156 16.52 -7.08 22.58
N GLN A 157 15.83 -6.41 21.65
CA GLN A 157 16.39 -5.27 20.90
C GLN A 157 15.66 -3.96 21.16
N TRP A 158 14.33 -4.00 21.17
CA TRP A 158 13.50 -2.79 21.16
C TRP A 158 12.55 -2.70 22.35
N CYS A 159 11.94 -3.81 22.78
CA CYS A 159 10.82 -3.79 23.73
C CYS A 159 11.15 -4.30 25.15
N GLY A 160 12.37 -4.77 25.44
CA GLY A 160 12.75 -5.33 26.74
C GLY A 160 13.25 -4.31 27.75
N LYS A 161 12.58 -3.17 27.86
CA LYS A 161 12.85 -2.16 28.91
C LYS A 161 11.88 -2.27 30.06
#